data_AF-A0A2I1IGU2-F1
#
_entry.id   AF-A0A2I1IGU2-F1
#
_cell.length_a   1.000
_cell.length_b   1.000
_cell.length_c   1.000
_cell.angle_alpha   90.00
_cell.angle_beta   90.00
_cell.angle_gamma   90.00
#
_symmetry.space_group_name_H-M   'P 1'
#
loop_
_entity.id
_entity.type
_entity.pdbx_description
1 polymer ?
#
loop_
_entity_poly.entity_id
_entity_poly.type
_entity_poly.pdbx_seq_one_letter_code
_entity_poly.pdbx_strand_id
1 'polypeptide(L)'
;MNLTATTGVWAGTEPREAFSAAVSASGEGLPAIPQIAQPAEGGTRWALDFLAPAAGMLDLPVDLSPAGWRLARGESREQRLSRSHTAQILDAVEEYCDERPTLLTLPGPWHLIRHMTLPTGAPVLSDFGAVRDVLQAYAFAVQAHLAEVERRTGQAPRVRIVERHLDPILTGSVPTDSGFRTLPALPEQAVFTGLQSFLARCGESPLLHVPKLGEVRIGGKDIRHSDQLLDIGARSIVVDLPAGGAARSDGASSEGTAGDSPVGLARWERLAEWVDAGHEVWLKFPYNLQRARLSQTLALVWEPWRRIGMSRASAAQFGVLTGLAEPASAGLLPAGADTGTCRSLMEAATDIHNALKEEE
;
A
#
# COMPACT_ATOMS: atom_id res chain seq x y z
N MET A 1 -16.49 4.26 -10.91
CA MET A 1 -17.33 3.88 -9.75
C MET A 1 -16.53 4.24 -8.53
N ASN A 2 -16.99 5.21 -7.73
CA ASN A 2 -16.18 5.78 -6.65
C ASN A 2 -16.41 4.91 -5.42
N LEU A 3 -15.38 4.17 -5.03
CA LEU A 3 -15.45 3.13 -4.02
C LEU A 3 -14.72 3.58 -2.75
N THR A 4 -15.20 3.09 -1.61
CA THR A 4 -14.53 3.18 -0.32
C THR A 4 -13.85 1.86 0.00
N ALA A 5 -12.74 1.91 0.71
CA ALA A 5 -12.13 0.72 1.31
C ALA A 5 -11.30 1.11 2.52
N THR A 6 -10.80 0.11 3.24
CA THR A 6 -9.72 0.31 4.22
C THR A 6 -8.43 -0.35 3.79
N THR A 7 -7.34 -0.07 4.51
CA THR A 7 -6.05 -0.71 4.29
C THR A 7 -6.06 -2.22 4.51
N GLY A 8 -7.05 -2.74 5.25
CA GLY A 8 -7.13 -4.13 5.67
C GLY A 8 -6.36 -4.43 6.96
N VAL A 9 -5.53 -3.52 7.46
CA VAL A 9 -4.77 -3.73 8.71
C VAL A 9 -5.72 -3.87 9.90
N TRP A 10 -5.58 -4.98 10.64
CA TRP A 10 -6.42 -5.32 11.79
C TRP A 10 -5.57 -5.60 13.03
N ALA A 11 -5.73 -4.77 14.07
CA ALA A 11 -5.07 -4.94 15.37
C ALA A 11 -5.86 -5.88 16.30
N GLY A 12 -6.01 -7.12 15.84
CA GLY A 12 -6.67 -8.24 16.51
C GLY A 12 -6.14 -9.55 15.92
N THR A 13 -6.42 -10.69 16.56
CA THR A 13 -5.84 -11.99 16.15
C THR A 13 -6.79 -12.91 15.39
N GLU A 14 -8.08 -12.54 15.27
CA GLU A 14 -9.12 -13.40 14.71
C GLU A 14 -9.53 -12.94 13.29
N PRO A 15 -9.21 -13.71 12.22
CA PRO A 15 -9.57 -13.36 10.85
C PRO A 15 -11.07 -13.24 10.61
N ARG A 16 -11.89 -14.08 11.27
CA ARG A 16 -13.36 -14.07 11.12
C ARG A 16 -13.97 -12.76 11.64
N GLU A 17 -13.54 -12.33 12.82
CA GLU A 17 -13.94 -11.04 13.40
C GLU A 17 -13.52 -9.88 12.48
N ALA A 18 -12.28 -9.92 11.99
CA ALA A 18 -11.73 -8.88 11.15
C ALA A 18 -12.51 -8.71 9.83
N PHE A 19 -12.75 -9.81 9.12
CA PHE A 19 -13.43 -9.74 7.82
C PHE A 19 -14.93 -9.49 7.96
N SER A 20 -15.60 -10.08 8.96
CA SER A 20 -17.01 -9.77 9.26
C SER A 20 -17.21 -8.28 9.57
N ALA A 21 -16.29 -7.66 10.32
CA ALA A 21 -16.30 -6.22 10.57
C ALA A 21 -16.09 -5.41 9.28
N ALA A 22 -15.14 -5.82 8.42
CA ALA A 22 -14.90 -5.16 7.14
C ALA A 22 -16.13 -5.19 6.23
N VAL A 23 -16.78 -6.35 6.08
CA VAL A 23 -18.02 -6.51 5.28
C VAL A 23 -19.13 -5.60 5.83
N SER A 24 -19.34 -5.61 7.15
CA SER A 24 -20.40 -4.83 7.81
C SER A 24 -20.22 -3.32 7.65
N ALA A 25 -18.97 -2.83 7.70
CA ALA A 25 -18.68 -1.40 7.65
C ALA A 25 -18.51 -0.83 6.23
N SER A 26 -18.31 -1.68 5.22
CA SER A 26 -17.94 -1.23 3.87
C SER A 26 -19.09 -0.64 3.06
N GLY A 27 -20.37 -0.81 3.45
CA GLY A 27 -21.50 -0.25 2.71
C GLY A 27 -21.56 -0.76 1.26
N GLU A 28 -21.42 0.11 0.27
CA GLU A 28 -21.25 -0.25 -1.16
C GLU A 28 -19.79 -0.33 -1.62
N GLY A 29 -18.84 -0.09 -0.72
CA GLY A 29 -17.40 -0.15 -0.97
C GLY A 29 -16.85 -1.57 -1.06
N LEU A 30 -15.52 -1.66 -1.08
CA LEU A 30 -14.76 -2.91 -1.14
C LEU A 30 -14.35 -3.35 0.27
N PRO A 31 -14.91 -4.47 0.79
CA PRO A 31 -14.42 -5.07 2.02
C PRO A 31 -12.95 -5.44 1.87
N ALA A 32 -12.09 -4.91 2.74
CA ALA A 32 -10.67 -5.21 2.69
C ALA A 32 -10.41 -6.61 3.26
N ILE A 33 -9.64 -7.43 2.52
CA ILE A 33 -9.12 -8.69 3.03
C ILE A 33 -8.16 -8.38 4.19
N PRO A 34 -8.35 -8.97 5.40
CA PRO A 34 -7.62 -8.54 6.58
C PRO A 34 -6.11 -8.83 6.52
N GLN A 35 -5.34 -7.90 7.05
CA GLN A 35 -3.92 -8.05 7.38
C GLN A 35 -3.79 -8.04 8.91
N ILE A 36 -3.80 -9.24 9.47
CA ILE A 36 -3.83 -9.48 10.92
C ILE A 36 -2.47 -9.11 11.53
N ALA A 37 -2.50 -8.17 12.46
CA ALA A 37 -1.38 -7.85 13.33
C ALA A 37 -1.43 -8.70 14.60
N GLN A 38 -0.29 -8.89 15.25
CA GLN A 38 -0.21 -9.61 16.52
C GLN A 38 0.28 -8.69 17.64
N PRO A 39 -0.07 -8.95 18.91
CA PRO A 39 0.51 -8.21 20.02
C PRO A 39 2.03 -8.33 19.99
N ALA A 40 2.71 -7.19 20.01
CA ALA A 40 4.16 -7.13 20.13
C ALA A 40 4.60 -7.65 21.50
N GLU A 41 5.89 -7.99 21.63
CA GLU A 41 6.48 -8.35 22.91
C GLU A 41 6.20 -7.25 23.97
N GLY A 42 5.64 -7.62 25.12
CA GLY A 42 5.16 -6.68 26.14
C GLY A 42 3.69 -6.26 26.03
N GLY A 43 2.94 -6.73 25.03
CA GLY A 43 1.46 -6.76 24.99
C GLY A 43 0.72 -5.42 24.87
N THR A 44 1.42 -4.29 24.94
CA THR A 44 0.82 -2.94 24.92
C THR A 44 0.81 -2.30 23.53
N ARG A 45 1.40 -2.95 22.52
CA ARG A 45 1.46 -2.50 21.13
C ARG A 45 1.21 -3.66 20.19
N TRP A 46 0.84 -3.37 18.96
CA TRP A 46 0.66 -4.36 17.90
C TRP A 46 1.79 -4.28 16.88
N ALA A 47 2.15 -5.41 16.29
CA ALA A 47 3.10 -5.53 15.21
C ALA A 47 2.44 -6.18 14.00
N LEU A 48 2.70 -5.63 12.82
CA LEU A 48 2.29 -6.21 11.55
C LEU A 48 3.53 -6.58 10.76
N ASP A 49 3.68 -7.87 10.41
CA ASP A 49 4.60 -8.29 9.37
C ASP A 49 3.92 -8.19 8.01
N PHE A 50 4.04 -7.02 7.38
CA PHE A 50 3.44 -6.75 6.07
C PHE A 50 4.05 -7.61 4.94
N LEU A 51 5.24 -8.16 5.15
CA LEU A 51 5.95 -8.99 4.17
C LEU A 51 5.58 -10.46 4.29
N ALA A 52 5.13 -10.91 5.47
CA ALA A 52 4.79 -12.30 5.74
C ALA A 52 3.84 -12.90 4.69
N PRO A 53 2.71 -12.27 4.31
CA PRO A 53 1.83 -12.83 3.29
C PRO A 53 2.55 -13.12 1.96
N ALA A 54 3.39 -12.18 1.50
CA ALA A 54 4.17 -12.36 0.28
C ALA A 54 5.21 -13.48 0.44
N ALA A 55 5.93 -13.52 1.55
CA ALA A 55 6.91 -14.57 1.87
C ALA A 55 6.27 -15.97 1.95
N GLY A 56 5.08 -16.08 2.56
CA GLY A 56 4.30 -17.31 2.61
C GLY A 56 3.84 -17.78 1.23
N MET A 57 3.49 -16.86 0.33
CA MET A 57 3.02 -17.22 -1.02
C MET A 57 4.14 -17.67 -1.96
N LEU A 58 5.38 -17.22 -1.76
CA LEU A 58 6.51 -17.56 -2.63
C LEU A 58 6.70 -19.07 -2.80
N ASP A 59 6.95 -19.50 -4.03
CA ASP A 59 7.42 -20.86 -4.34
C ASP A 59 8.96 -20.99 -4.18
N LEU A 60 9.60 -19.96 -3.63
CA LEU A 60 10.99 -20.00 -3.21
C LEU A 60 11.04 -20.28 -1.71
N PRO A 61 11.96 -21.15 -1.25
CA PRO A 61 12.17 -21.33 0.17
C PRO A 61 12.67 -20.04 0.81
N VAL A 62 12.03 -19.61 1.90
CA VAL A 62 12.42 -18.45 2.69
C VAL A 62 12.41 -18.79 4.18
N ASP A 63 13.27 -18.12 4.94
CA ASP A 63 13.23 -18.12 6.40
C ASP A 63 13.19 -16.69 6.96
N LEU A 64 12.76 -16.57 8.22
CA LEU A 64 12.74 -15.29 8.93
C LEU A 64 13.95 -15.22 9.87
N SER A 65 14.85 -14.28 9.59
CA SER A 65 16.00 -13.96 10.42
C SER A 65 15.73 -12.72 11.28
N PRO A 66 16.59 -12.40 12.28
CA PRO A 66 16.48 -11.14 13.01
C PRO A 66 16.57 -9.88 12.12
N ALA A 67 17.22 -9.99 10.96
CA ALA A 67 17.31 -8.90 9.98
C ALA A 67 16.11 -8.85 9.01
N GLY A 68 15.19 -9.80 9.08
CA GLY A 68 14.03 -9.92 8.20
C GLY A 68 14.04 -11.21 7.37
N TRP A 69 13.16 -11.23 6.37
CA TRP A 69 12.96 -12.37 5.47
C TRP A 69 14.20 -12.60 4.59
N ARG A 70 14.53 -13.87 4.36
CA ARG A 70 15.73 -14.27 3.65
C ARG A 70 15.46 -15.49 2.77
N LEU A 71 16.07 -15.53 1.59
CA LEU A 71 16.08 -16.73 0.76
C LEU A 71 16.80 -17.87 1.48
N ALA A 72 16.19 -19.05 1.47
CA ALA A 72 16.67 -20.23 2.19
C ALA A 72 16.90 -21.41 1.24
N ARG A 73 17.48 -22.49 1.77
CA ARG A 73 17.65 -23.77 1.05
C ARG A 73 16.46 -24.71 1.18
N GLY A 74 15.56 -24.43 2.13
CA GLY A 74 14.40 -25.25 2.44
C GLY A 74 13.35 -24.41 3.16
N GLU A 75 12.09 -24.83 3.05
CA GLU A 75 10.97 -24.07 3.59
C GLU A 75 11.04 -23.99 5.12
N SER A 76 11.02 -22.78 5.67
CA SER A 76 11.09 -22.58 7.11
C SER A 76 9.74 -22.80 7.80
N ARG A 77 9.77 -22.84 9.14
CA ARG A 77 8.55 -22.88 9.95
C ARG A 77 7.70 -21.62 9.75
N GLU A 78 8.34 -20.47 9.65
CA GLU A 78 7.72 -19.15 9.52
C GLU A 78 7.04 -18.99 8.17
N GLN A 79 7.64 -19.50 7.09
CA GLN A 79 6.98 -19.55 5.78
C GLN A 79 5.71 -20.40 5.83
N ARG A 80 5.77 -21.62 6.41
CA ARG A 80 4.58 -22.48 6.60
C ARG A 80 3.52 -21.83 7.48
N LEU A 81 3.92 -21.16 8.56
CA LEU A 81 3.01 -20.46 9.44
C LEU A 81 2.30 -19.33 8.68
N SER A 82 3.03 -18.57 7.87
CA SER A 82 2.41 -17.52 7.04
C SER A 82 1.42 -18.11 6.04
N ARG A 83 1.75 -19.22 5.36
CA ARG A 83 0.80 -19.92 4.47
C ARG A 83 -0.47 -20.34 5.22
N SER A 84 -0.31 -20.93 6.41
CA SER A 84 -1.45 -21.35 7.23
C SER A 84 -2.31 -20.17 7.67
N HIS A 85 -1.70 -19.04 7.99
CA HIS A 85 -2.42 -17.82 8.35
C HIS A 85 -3.19 -17.24 7.16
N THR A 86 -2.57 -17.20 5.98
CA THR A 86 -3.25 -16.82 4.73
C THR A 86 -4.45 -17.73 4.45
N ALA A 87 -4.32 -19.05 4.66
CA ALA A 87 -5.44 -19.97 4.50
C ALA A 87 -6.60 -19.66 5.46
N GLN A 88 -6.32 -19.38 6.75
CA GLN A 88 -7.34 -18.99 7.72
C GLN A 88 -8.05 -17.69 7.34
N ILE A 89 -7.31 -16.72 6.78
CA ILE A 89 -7.89 -15.49 6.25
C ILE A 89 -8.81 -15.79 5.06
N LEU A 90 -8.40 -16.66 4.14
CA LEU A 90 -9.24 -17.07 3.00
C LEU A 90 -10.50 -17.82 3.44
N ASP A 91 -10.42 -18.66 4.47
CA ASP A 91 -11.59 -19.34 5.03
C ASP A 91 -12.58 -18.32 5.64
N ALA A 92 -12.08 -17.27 6.32
CA ALA A 92 -12.92 -16.17 6.79
C ALA A 92 -13.53 -15.37 5.62
N VAL A 93 -12.77 -15.15 4.55
CA VAL A 93 -13.26 -14.47 3.35
C VAL A 93 -14.38 -15.26 2.68
N GLU A 94 -14.19 -16.56 2.48
CA GLU A 94 -15.19 -17.46 1.90
C GLU A 94 -16.48 -17.52 2.74
N GLU A 95 -16.38 -17.44 4.07
CA GLU A 95 -17.54 -17.52 4.96
C GLU A 95 -18.40 -16.24 5.00
N TYR A 96 -17.78 -15.06 4.97
CA TYR A 96 -18.51 -13.79 5.15
C TYR A 96 -18.63 -12.93 3.89
N CYS A 97 -18.00 -13.30 2.77
CA CYS A 97 -18.12 -12.53 1.53
C CYS A 97 -19.57 -12.58 1.01
N ASP A 98 -20.08 -11.43 0.58
CA ASP A 98 -21.44 -11.20 0.11
C ASP A 98 -21.50 -10.95 -1.41
N GLU A 99 -20.85 -11.82 -2.19
CA GLU A 99 -20.83 -11.84 -3.67
C GLU A 99 -20.42 -10.51 -4.36
N ARG A 100 -19.72 -9.62 -3.65
CA ARG A 100 -19.14 -8.38 -4.21
C ARG A 100 -17.61 -8.42 -4.24
N PRO A 101 -16.96 -7.62 -5.10
CA PRO A 101 -15.50 -7.52 -5.10
C PRO A 101 -14.94 -7.05 -3.76
N THR A 102 -13.82 -7.64 -3.34
CA THR A 102 -13.06 -7.27 -2.14
C THR A 102 -11.80 -6.49 -2.51
N LEU A 103 -11.11 -5.89 -1.53
CA LEU A 103 -9.80 -5.28 -1.72
C LEU A 103 -8.70 -6.11 -1.03
N LEU A 104 -7.80 -6.69 -1.82
CA LEU A 104 -6.58 -7.33 -1.31
C LEU A 104 -5.42 -6.34 -1.31
N THR A 105 -4.74 -6.18 -0.17
CA THR A 105 -3.51 -5.38 -0.09
C THR A 105 -2.28 -6.26 -0.01
N LEU A 106 -1.28 -5.98 -0.84
CA LEU A 106 -0.01 -6.70 -0.89
C LEU A 106 1.18 -5.72 -1.01
N PRO A 107 2.38 -6.10 -0.54
CA PRO A 107 3.60 -5.35 -0.84
C PRO A 107 3.89 -5.36 -2.35
N GLY A 108 4.48 -4.28 -2.84
CA GLY A 108 5.06 -4.24 -4.18
C GLY A 108 6.25 -5.18 -4.32
N PRO A 109 6.59 -5.59 -5.56
CA PRO A 109 7.70 -6.51 -5.78
C PRO A 109 9.03 -5.89 -5.37
N TRP A 110 9.26 -4.60 -5.62
CA TRP A 110 10.50 -3.93 -5.24
C TRP A 110 10.53 -3.63 -3.75
N HIS A 111 9.37 -3.37 -3.14
CA HIS A 111 9.23 -3.32 -1.70
C HIS A 111 9.63 -4.66 -1.07
N LEU A 112 9.09 -5.79 -1.53
CA LEU A 112 9.46 -7.12 -1.05
C LEU A 112 10.96 -7.39 -1.23
N ILE A 113 11.47 -7.24 -2.46
CA ILE A 113 12.87 -7.52 -2.81
C ILE A 113 13.85 -6.69 -1.97
N ARG A 114 13.53 -5.42 -1.72
CA ARG A 114 14.35 -4.55 -0.86
C ARG A 114 14.53 -5.12 0.55
N HIS A 115 13.50 -5.76 1.08
CA HIS A 115 13.47 -6.25 2.44
C HIS A 115 13.89 -7.73 2.57
N MET A 116 14.35 -8.33 1.47
CA MET A 116 14.85 -9.70 1.48
C MET A 116 16.37 -9.74 1.40
N THR A 117 16.94 -10.75 2.06
CA THR A 117 18.37 -11.08 1.99
C THR A 117 18.62 -12.44 1.35
N LEU A 118 19.84 -12.66 0.87
CA LEU A 118 20.36 -13.95 0.44
C LEU A 118 20.72 -14.81 1.67
N PRO A 119 20.93 -16.13 1.54
CA PRO A 119 21.41 -16.97 2.65
C PRO A 119 22.70 -16.46 3.30
N THR A 120 23.52 -15.73 2.55
CA THR A 120 24.78 -15.11 3.00
C THR A 120 24.56 -13.87 3.88
N GLY A 121 23.33 -13.36 3.95
CA GLY A 121 22.96 -12.11 4.61
C GLY A 121 22.96 -10.90 3.69
N ALA A 122 23.59 -10.97 2.50
CA ALA A 122 23.63 -9.84 1.58
C ALA A 122 22.23 -9.50 1.02
N PRO A 123 21.91 -8.24 0.69
CA PRO A 123 20.61 -7.87 0.14
C PRO A 123 20.31 -8.58 -1.18
N VAL A 124 19.07 -9.04 -1.38
CA VAL A 124 18.65 -9.63 -2.68
C VAL A 124 18.89 -8.63 -3.83
N LEU A 125 18.68 -7.34 -3.59
CA LEU A 125 18.96 -6.26 -4.56
C LEU A 125 20.39 -6.25 -5.11
N SER A 126 21.37 -6.88 -4.43
CA SER A 126 22.76 -6.96 -4.90
C SER A 126 23.01 -8.08 -5.93
N ASP A 127 22.03 -8.97 -6.15
CA ASP A 127 22.13 -10.11 -7.06
C ASP A 127 20.97 -10.09 -8.08
N PHE A 128 21.29 -9.78 -9.33
CA PHE A 128 20.30 -9.70 -10.41
C PHE A 128 19.57 -11.02 -10.68
N GLY A 129 20.23 -12.16 -10.44
CA GLY A 129 19.60 -13.47 -10.58
C GLY A 129 18.55 -13.68 -9.50
N ALA A 130 18.91 -13.39 -8.24
CA ALA A 130 17.98 -13.48 -7.12
C ALA A 130 16.81 -12.50 -7.24
N VAL A 131 17.06 -11.26 -7.70
CA VAL A 131 16.01 -10.27 -8.01
C VAL A 131 15.02 -10.83 -9.01
N ARG A 132 15.51 -11.38 -10.14
CA ARG A 132 14.66 -11.96 -11.18
C ARG A 132 13.83 -13.13 -10.63
N ASP A 133 14.47 -14.03 -9.88
CA ASP A 133 13.82 -15.23 -9.37
C ASP A 133 12.73 -14.88 -8.34
N VAL A 134 12.99 -13.94 -7.43
CA VAL A 134 11.98 -13.44 -6.46
C VAL A 134 10.84 -12.72 -7.17
N LEU A 135 11.15 -11.81 -8.10
CA LEU A 135 10.15 -11.08 -8.85
C LEU A 135 9.20 -12.04 -9.61
N GLN A 136 9.77 -13.03 -10.30
CA GLN A 136 9.02 -14.01 -11.06
C GLN A 136 8.17 -14.90 -10.15
N ALA A 137 8.77 -15.47 -9.10
CA ALA A 137 8.07 -16.32 -8.15
C ALA A 137 6.92 -15.56 -7.47
N TYR A 138 7.13 -14.30 -7.09
CA TYR A 138 6.09 -13.51 -6.46
C TYR A 138 4.95 -13.19 -7.43
N ALA A 139 5.27 -12.82 -8.68
CA ALA A 139 4.26 -12.51 -9.67
C ALA A 139 3.32 -13.70 -9.95
N PHE A 140 3.87 -14.92 -10.09
CA PHE A 140 3.06 -16.14 -10.25
C PHE A 140 2.25 -16.47 -9.00
N ALA A 141 2.84 -16.29 -7.81
CA ALA A 141 2.15 -16.55 -6.55
C ALA A 141 0.96 -15.60 -6.34
N VAL A 142 1.11 -14.32 -6.67
CA VAL A 142 -0.01 -13.35 -6.65
C VAL A 142 -1.10 -13.79 -7.61
N GLN A 143 -0.78 -14.10 -8.86
CA GLN A 143 -1.78 -14.56 -9.83
C GLN A 143 -2.58 -15.77 -9.33
N ALA A 144 -1.89 -16.77 -8.77
CA ALA A 144 -2.53 -17.96 -8.20
C ALA A 144 -3.41 -17.63 -6.99
N HIS A 145 -2.95 -16.71 -6.13
CA HIS A 145 -3.72 -16.28 -4.97
C HIS A 145 -4.99 -15.52 -5.35
N LEU A 146 -4.95 -14.66 -6.36
CA LEU A 146 -6.15 -13.97 -6.86
C LEU A 146 -7.16 -14.94 -7.45
N ALA A 147 -6.69 -15.91 -8.24
CA ALA A 147 -7.55 -16.96 -8.78
C ALA A 147 -8.19 -17.81 -7.66
N GLU A 148 -7.48 -18.07 -6.57
CA GLU A 148 -8.02 -18.78 -5.41
C GLU A 148 -9.07 -17.96 -4.67
N VAL A 149 -8.85 -16.64 -4.49
CA VAL A 149 -9.88 -15.76 -3.92
C VAL A 149 -11.12 -15.75 -4.79
N GLU A 150 -10.98 -15.53 -6.10
CA GLU A 150 -12.09 -15.54 -7.06
C GLU A 150 -12.85 -16.86 -7.06
N ARG A 151 -12.13 -17.99 -7.01
CA ARG A 151 -12.74 -19.33 -6.94
C ARG A 151 -13.59 -19.52 -5.68
N ARG A 152 -13.18 -18.94 -4.54
CA ARG A 152 -13.90 -19.04 -3.26
C ARG A 152 -15.06 -18.07 -3.14
N THR A 153 -14.91 -16.84 -3.64
CA THR A 153 -15.88 -15.76 -3.45
C THR A 153 -16.82 -15.56 -4.65
N GLY A 154 -16.51 -16.15 -5.80
CA GLY A 154 -17.17 -15.89 -7.08
C GLY A 154 -16.84 -14.52 -7.69
N GLN A 155 -15.96 -13.74 -7.06
CA GLN A 155 -15.61 -12.38 -7.48
C GLN A 155 -14.09 -12.17 -7.43
N ALA A 156 -13.52 -11.68 -8.53
CA ALA A 156 -12.12 -11.29 -8.56
C ALA A 156 -11.86 -10.16 -7.55
N PRO A 157 -10.92 -10.32 -6.61
CA PRO A 157 -10.57 -9.24 -5.71
C PRO A 157 -9.84 -8.15 -6.49
N ARG A 158 -10.12 -6.90 -6.13
CA ARG A 158 -9.29 -5.78 -6.55
C ARG A 158 -7.99 -5.79 -5.73
N VAL A 159 -6.86 -5.51 -6.37
CA VAL A 159 -5.56 -5.56 -5.69
C VAL A 159 -4.99 -4.18 -5.50
N ARG A 160 -4.51 -3.88 -4.29
CA ARG A 160 -3.66 -2.73 -3.98
C ARG A 160 -2.23 -3.19 -3.73
N ILE A 161 -1.32 -2.72 -4.59
CA ILE A 161 0.11 -3.00 -4.53
C ILE A 161 0.81 -1.81 -3.87
N VAL A 162 1.38 -2.03 -2.70
CA VAL A 162 2.04 -0.99 -1.90
C VAL A 162 3.53 -0.95 -2.21
N GLU A 163 3.94 -0.01 -3.05
CA GLU A 163 5.31 0.12 -3.53
C GLU A 163 5.93 1.44 -3.03
N ARG A 164 6.88 1.33 -2.10
CA ARG A 164 7.40 2.46 -1.32
C ARG A 164 8.85 2.81 -1.58
N HIS A 165 9.58 1.97 -2.33
CA HIS A 165 11.03 2.05 -2.37
C HIS A 165 11.63 2.18 -3.77
N LEU A 166 10.84 2.62 -4.76
CA LEU A 166 11.33 2.85 -6.12
C LEU A 166 12.46 3.89 -6.15
N ASP A 167 12.26 5.07 -5.55
CA ASP A 167 13.27 6.14 -5.53
C ASP A 167 14.65 5.67 -5.03
N PRO A 168 14.78 5.05 -3.83
CA PRO A 168 16.09 4.66 -3.35
C PRO A 168 16.75 3.57 -4.21
N ILE A 169 15.95 2.69 -4.83
CA ILE A 169 16.43 1.66 -5.76
C ILE A 169 16.94 2.30 -7.07
N LEU A 170 16.19 3.26 -7.62
CA LEU A 170 16.52 3.96 -8.87
C LEU A 170 17.68 4.95 -8.72
N THR A 171 17.92 5.45 -7.51
CA THR A 171 18.99 6.41 -7.21
C THR A 171 20.25 5.77 -6.63
N GLY A 172 20.22 4.48 -6.29
CA GLY A 172 21.35 3.80 -5.64
C GLY A 172 21.60 4.30 -4.22
N SER A 173 20.52 4.66 -3.51
CA SER A 173 20.58 5.14 -2.12
C SER A 173 20.06 4.12 -1.10
N VAL A 174 19.78 2.88 -1.54
CA VAL A 174 19.49 1.78 -0.61
C VAL A 174 20.73 1.46 0.22
N PRO A 175 20.71 1.56 1.56
CA PRO A 175 21.86 1.22 2.39
C PRO A 175 22.14 -0.29 2.35
N THR A 176 23.42 -0.65 2.44
CA THR A 176 23.85 -2.02 2.76
C THR A 176 23.56 -2.34 4.23
N ASP A 177 23.58 -3.62 4.61
CA ASP A 177 23.33 -4.05 6.00
C ASP A 177 24.32 -3.42 7.00
N SER A 178 25.53 -3.09 6.54
CA SER A 178 26.54 -2.41 7.35
C SER A 178 26.22 -0.93 7.62
N GLY A 179 25.30 -0.32 6.86
CA GLY A 179 24.97 1.11 6.91
C GLY A 179 26.04 2.06 6.35
N PHE A 180 27.27 1.59 6.08
CA PHE A 180 28.39 2.44 5.64
C PHE A 180 28.45 2.70 4.13
N ARG A 181 27.69 1.94 3.34
CA ARG A 181 27.64 2.05 1.87
C ARG A 181 26.22 1.88 1.39
N THR A 182 25.96 2.35 0.17
CA THR A 182 24.71 2.08 -0.55
C THR A 182 24.93 1.06 -1.67
N LEU A 183 23.84 0.40 -2.06
CA LEU A 183 23.79 -0.44 -3.24
C LEU A 183 23.80 0.42 -4.51
N PRO A 184 24.41 -0.05 -5.61
CA PRO A 184 24.30 0.63 -6.90
C PRO A 184 22.84 0.79 -7.33
N ALA A 185 22.56 1.85 -8.09
CA ALA A 185 21.24 2.03 -8.70
C ALA A 185 20.93 0.85 -9.63
N LEU A 186 19.70 0.35 -9.55
CA LEU A 186 19.22 -0.60 -10.56
C LEU A 186 18.89 0.15 -11.86
N PRO A 187 19.10 -0.47 -13.04
CA PRO A 187 18.70 0.13 -14.30
C PRO A 187 17.20 0.46 -14.31
N GLU A 188 16.86 1.71 -14.63
CA GLU A 188 15.47 2.20 -14.70
C GLU A 188 14.55 1.26 -15.48
N GLN A 189 14.99 0.85 -16.67
CA GLN A 189 14.26 -0.07 -17.53
C GLN A 189 14.00 -1.42 -16.83
N ALA A 190 14.98 -1.97 -16.08
CA ALA A 190 14.78 -3.23 -15.38
C ALA A 190 13.74 -3.09 -14.24
N VAL A 191 13.75 -1.96 -13.53
CA VAL A 191 12.79 -1.67 -12.46
C VAL A 191 11.37 -1.59 -13.02
N PHE A 192 11.16 -0.79 -14.05
CA PHE A 192 9.83 -0.54 -14.61
C PHE A 192 9.31 -1.70 -15.47
N THR A 193 10.13 -2.37 -16.26
CA THR A 193 9.72 -3.61 -16.96
C THR A 193 9.35 -4.71 -15.97
N GLY A 194 10.08 -4.83 -14.85
CA GLY A 194 9.76 -5.77 -13.80
C GLY A 194 8.42 -5.46 -13.12
N LEU A 195 8.19 -4.20 -12.79
CA LEU A 195 6.93 -3.75 -12.18
C LEU A 195 5.74 -3.90 -13.16
N GLN A 196 5.90 -3.53 -14.43
CA GLN A 196 4.91 -3.75 -15.48
C GLN A 196 4.51 -5.22 -15.59
N SER A 197 5.51 -6.11 -15.67
CA SER A 197 5.29 -7.56 -15.78
C SER A 197 4.59 -8.16 -14.56
N PHE A 198 4.85 -7.59 -13.38
CA PHE A 198 4.18 -7.95 -12.13
C PHE A 198 2.73 -7.46 -12.12
N LEU A 199 2.47 -6.18 -12.44
CA LEU A 199 1.12 -5.60 -12.44
C LEU A 199 0.19 -6.29 -13.45
N ALA A 200 0.71 -6.76 -14.58
CA ALA A 200 -0.05 -7.54 -15.56
C ALA A 200 -0.63 -8.86 -15.00
N ARG A 201 -0.19 -9.29 -13.81
CA ARG A 201 -0.68 -10.48 -13.09
C ARG A 201 -1.55 -10.16 -11.88
N CYS A 202 -1.80 -8.88 -11.61
CA CYS A 202 -2.55 -8.41 -10.44
C CYS A 202 -4.06 -8.24 -10.70
N GLY A 203 -4.59 -8.87 -11.76
CA GLY A 203 -6.00 -8.75 -12.15
C GLY A 203 -6.30 -7.44 -12.89
N GLU A 204 -7.59 -7.12 -13.00
CA GLU A 204 -8.05 -5.90 -13.69
C GLU A 204 -7.84 -4.66 -12.82
N SER A 205 -7.26 -3.61 -13.42
CA SER A 205 -7.11 -2.27 -12.82
C SER A 205 -6.53 -2.26 -11.38
N PRO A 206 -5.33 -2.85 -11.17
CA PRO A 206 -4.69 -2.84 -9.86
C PRO A 206 -4.40 -1.41 -9.40
N LEU A 207 -4.55 -1.19 -8.09
CA LEU A 207 -4.24 0.06 -7.42
C LEU A 207 -2.76 0.10 -7.06
N LEU A 208 -1.97 0.92 -7.75
CA LEU A 208 -0.58 1.12 -7.41
C LEU A 208 -0.44 2.24 -6.37
N HIS A 209 -0.10 1.86 -5.14
CA HIS A 209 0.10 2.79 -4.03
C HIS A 209 1.57 3.19 -3.97
N VAL A 210 1.83 4.45 -4.29
CA VAL A 210 3.16 5.08 -4.20
C VAL A 210 3.19 6.16 -3.12
N PRO A 211 4.32 6.37 -2.43
CA PRO A 211 4.41 7.31 -1.32
C PRO A 211 4.27 8.77 -1.76
N LYS A 212 4.61 9.09 -3.02
CA LYS A 212 4.49 10.43 -3.59
C LYS A 212 4.32 10.37 -5.11
N LEU A 213 3.59 11.34 -5.66
CA LEU A 213 3.63 11.69 -7.08
C LEU A 213 4.51 12.92 -7.27
N GLY A 214 5.81 12.65 -7.25
CA GLY A 214 6.89 13.64 -7.32
C GLY A 214 7.62 13.65 -8.66
N GLU A 215 8.83 14.18 -8.60
CA GLU A 215 9.92 13.81 -9.50
C GLU A 215 11.00 13.06 -8.73
N VAL A 216 11.80 12.27 -9.45
CA VAL A 216 13.01 11.61 -8.96
C VAL A 216 14.15 11.94 -9.90
N ARG A 217 15.32 12.28 -9.35
CA ARG A 217 16.51 12.62 -10.15
C ARG A 217 17.36 11.38 -10.38
N ILE A 218 17.34 10.85 -11.61
CA ILE A 218 18.05 9.62 -12.01
C ILE A 218 19.10 10.00 -13.06
N GLY A 219 20.37 9.69 -12.79
CA GLY A 219 21.46 9.99 -13.73
C GLY A 219 21.57 11.47 -14.12
N GLY A 220 21.16 12.39 -13.23
CA GLY A 220 21.16 13.84 -13.46
C GLY A 220 19.93 14.38 -14.20
N LYS A 221 18.97 13.53 -14.58
CA LYS A 221 17.69 13.91 -15.20
C LYS A 221 16.57 13.85 -14.18
N ASP A 222 15.67 14.83 -14.21
CA ASP A 222 14.46 14.81 -13.39
C ASP A 222 13.37 14.04 -14.14
N ILE A 223 12.90 12.94 -13.54
CA ILE A 223 11.91 12.03 -14.12
C ILE A 223 10.64 12.13 -13.31
N ARG A 224 9.50 12.34 -13.98
CA ARG A 224 8.19 12.41 -13.34
C ARG A 224 7.70 11.00 -13.02
N HIS A 225 7.20 10.79 -11.80
CA HIS A 225 6.61 9.51 -11.44
C HIS A 225 5.36 9.21 -12.28
N SER A 226 4.54 10.23 -12.58
CA SER A 226 3.33 10.07 -13.40
C SER A 226 3.63 9.37 -14.73
N ASP A 227 4.63 9.86 -15.46
CA ASP A 227 4.95 9.39 -16.81
C ASP A 227 5.41 7.92 -16.76
N GLN A 228 6.29 7.60 -15.81
CA GLN A 228 6.78 6.24 -15.60
C GLN A 228 5.66 5.26 -15.21
N LEU A 229 4.73 5.70 -14.34
CA LEU A 229 3.58 4.89 -13.94
C LEU A 229 2.62 4.66 -15.12
N LEU A 230 2.44 5.66 -15.98
CA LEU A 230 1.62 5.53 -17.19
C LEU A 230 2.24 4.55 -18.20
N ASP A 231 3.56 4.63 -18.40
CA ASP A 231 4.32 3.78 -19.32
C ASP A 231 4.24 2.29 -18.95
N ILE A 232 4.21 1.97 -17.66
CA ILE A 232 4.01 0.59 -17.18
C ILE A 232 2.54 0.16 -17.14
N GLY A 233 1.62 0.99 -17.62
CA GLY A 233 0.19 0.67 -17.69
C GLY A 233 -0.59 0.90 -16.39
N ALA A 234 -0.04 1.59 -15.39
CA ALA A 234 -0.81 1.96 -14.21
C ALA A 234 -1.87 2.99 -14.60
N ARG A 235 -3.13 2.72 -14.23
CA ARG A 235 -4.29 3.60 -14.49
C ARG A 235 -5.08 3.91 -13.22
N SER A 236 -4.79 3.20 -12.14
CA SER A 236 -5.39 3.44 -10.84
C SER A 236 -4.28 3.55 -9.80
N ILE A 237 -4.24 4.66 -9.08
CA ILE A 237 -3.18 4.95 -8.10
C ILE A 237 -3.76 5.26 -6.73
N VAL A 238 -2.98 5.01 -5.69
CA VAL A 238 -3.28 5.46 -4.32
C VAL A 238 -2.20 6.43 -3.89
N VAL A 239 -2.60 7.56 -3.32
CA VAL A 239 -1.69 8.57 -2.77
C VAL A 239 -2.03 8.91 -1.32
N ASP A 240 -1.01 9.03 -0.48
CA ASP A 240 -1.18 9.38 0.93
C ASP A 240 -1.52 10.86 1.09
N LEU A 241 -2.63 11.20 1.76
CA LEU A 241 -2.86 12.55 2.23
C LEU A 241 -1.88 12.86 3.36
N PRO A 242 -1.31 14.08 3.39
CA PRO A 242 -0.42 14.46 4.48
C PRO A 242 -1.21 14.41 5.78
N ALA A 243 -0.68 13.68 6.78
CA ALA A 243 -1.23 13.75 8.12
C ALA A 243 -1.11 15.20 8.60
N GLY A 244 -2.25 15.88 8.75
CA GLY A 244 -2.28 17.23 9.32
C GLY A 244 -1.56 17.24 10.67
N GLY A 245 -0.32 17.74 10.69
CA GLY A 245 0.49 17.89 11.90
C GLY A 245 1.75 17.04 12.06
N ALA A 246 2.12 16.12 11.14
CA ALA A 246 3.33 15.31 11.34
C ALA A 246 4.09 14.91 10.05
N ALA A 247 4.88 15.85 9.52
CA ALA A 247 6.13 15.58 8.81
C ALA A 247 6.99 16.85 8.80
N ARG A 248 7.49 17.24 9.99
CA ARG A 248 8.73 18.01 10.10
C ARG A 248 9.86 16.99 10.08
N SER A 249 10.40 16.70 8.91
CA SER A 249 11.76 16.23 8.77
C SER A 249 12.44 17.11 7.72
N ASP A 250 13.57 17.64 8.13
CA ASP A 250 14.47 18.58 7.46
C ASP A 250 14.11 20.06 7.60
N GLY A 251 15.03 20.76 8.27
CA GLY A 251 14.90 22.15 8.67
C GLY A 251 14.83 23.10 7.46
N ALA A 252 13.62 23.54 7.15
CA ALA A 252 13.36 24.82 6.52
C ALA A 252 12.11 25.40 7.17
N SER A 253 12.29 26.50 7.90
CA SER A 253 11.22 27.30 8.46
C SER A 253 10.46 28.02 7.34
N SER A 254 9.17 27.76 7.20
CA SER A 254 8.22 28.75 6.70
C SER A 254 6.83 28.47 7.27
N GLU A 255 6.27 29.49 7.92
CA GLU A 255 4.86 29.59 8.25
C GLU A 255 4.04 29.49 6.95
N GLY A 256 3.19 28.47 6.88
CA GLY A 256 2.31 28.20 5.75
C GLY A 256 1.71 26.81 5.91
N THR A 257 0.38 26.73 5.96
CA THR A 257 -0.38 25.48 5.92
C THR A 257 0.19 24.62 4.77
N ALA A 258 0.47 23.33 4.97
CA ALA A 258 1.18 22.51 3.96
C ALA A 258 0.52 22.47 2.56
N GLY A 259 -0.74 22.88 2.44
CA GLY A 259 -1.45 23.09 1.17
C GLY A 259 -1.16 24.40 0.43
N ASP A 260 -0.43 25.35 1.04
CA ASP A 260 -0.06 26.66 0.46
C ASP A 260 1.36 26.70 -0.14
N SER A 261 2.18 25.68 0.10
CA SER A 261 3.50 25.60 -0.53
C SER A 261 3.36 25.36 -2.05
N PRO A 262 4.20 25.99 -2.91
CA PRO A 262 4.27 25.68 -4.33
C PRO A 262 4.45 24.17 -4.62
N VAL A 263 5.18 23.47 -3.74
CA VAL A 263 5.37 22.01 -3.80
C VAL A 263 4.07 21.25 -3.51
N GLY A 264 3.22 21.82 -2.63
CA GLY A 264 1.90 21.28 -2.30
C GLY A 264 0.94 21.36 -3.47
N LEU A 265 0.88 22.49 -4.19
CA LEU A 265 0.01 22.66 -5.36
C LEU A 265 0.45 21.79 -6.55
N ALA A 266 1.76 21.66 -6.80
CA ALA A 266 2.28 20.82 -7.89
C ALA A 266 1.83 19.35 -7.81
N ARG A 267 1.66 18.82 -6.58
CA ARG A 267 1.07 17.48 -6.38
C ARG A 267 -0.36 17.43 -6.91
N TRP A 268 -1.17 18.43 -6.58
CA TRP A 268 -2.58 18.47 -6.96
C TRP A 268 -2.76 18.68 -8.46
N GLU A 269 -1.91 19.51 -9.08
CA GLU A 269 -1.88 19.66 -10.55
C GLU A 269 -1.61 18.31 -11.22
N ARG A 270 -0.63 17.53 -10.74
CA ARG A 270 -0.37 16.17 -11.26
C ARG A 270 -1.54 15.21 -11.05
N LEU A 271 -2.25 15.32 -9.93
CA LEU A 271 -3.46 14.53 -9.70
C LEU A 271 -4.59 14.95 -10.65
N ALA A 272 -4.72 16.24 -10.95
CA ALA A 272 -5.67 16.74 -11.94
C ALA A 272 -5.34 16.24 -13.35
N GLU A 273 -4.08 16.31 -13.78
CA GLU A 273 -3.63 15.73 -15.05
C GLU A 273 -3.99 14.23 -15.16
N TRP A 274 -3.80 13.47 -14.07
CA TRP A 274 -4.15 12.06 -14.01
C TRP A 274 -5.66 11.82 -14.14
N VAL A 275 -6.48 12.59 -13.39
CA VAL A 275 -7.95 12.51 -13.45
C VAL A 275 -8.48 12.94 -14.82
N ASP A 276 -7.93 14.00 -15.42
CA ASP A 276 -8.32 14.50 -16.74
C ASP A 276 -7.99 13.50 -17.86
N ALA A 277 -6.94 12.69 -17.68
CA ALA A 277 -6.65 11.55 -18.55
C ALA A 277 -7.63 10.36 -18.38
N GLY A 278 -8.65 10.51 -17.53
CA GLY A 278 -9.65 9.49 -17.23
C GLY A 278 -9.13 8.38 -16.33
N HIS A 279 -8.04 8.63 -15.60
CA HIS A 279 -7.42 7.65 -14.72
C HIS A 279 -7.91 7.82 -13.28
N GLU A 280 -7.87 6.73 -12.54
CA GLU A 280 -8.46 6.66 -11.21
C GLU A 280 -7.46 7.03 -10.13
N VAL A 281 -7.92 7.80 -9.15
CA VAL A 281 -7.13 8.23 -7.99
C VAL A 281 -7.87 7.84 -6.71
N TRP A 282 -7.14 7.21 -5.80
CA TRP A 282 -7.56 6.94 -4.44
C TRP A 282 -6.76 7.79 -3.47
N LEU A 283 -7.45 8.46 -2.56
CA LEU A 283 -6.83 9.24 -1.49
C LEU A 283 -6.79 8.39 -0.21
N LYS A 284 -5.58 8.11 0.28
CA LYS A 284 -5.40 7.46 1.59
C LYS A 284 -5.37 8.51 2.69
N PHE A 285 -6.39 8.50 3.52
CA PHE A 285 -6.53 9.38 4.67
C PHE A 285 -5.69 8.87 5.84
N PRO A 286 -5.18 9.78 6.69
CA PRO A 286 -4.33 9.40 7.80
C PRO A 286 -5.16 8.68 8.89
N TYR A 287 -4.57 7.68 9.53
CA TYR A 287 -5.27 6.84 10.53
C TYR A 287 -5.65 7.58 11.83
N ASN A 288 -5.06 8.76 12.06
CA ASN A 288 -5.36 9.59 13.23
C ASN A 288 -6.52 10.57 12.97
N LEU A 289 -7.29 10.35 11.91
CA LEU A 289 -8.48 11.11 11.58
C LEU A 289 -9.46 11.11 12.77
N GLN A 290 -9.89 12.29 13.18
CA GLN A 290 -10.96 12.44 14.17
C GLN A 290 -12.25 12.79 13.44
N ARG A 291 -13.31 11.99 13.61
CA ARG A 291 -14.64 12.27 13.02
C ARG A 291 -15.13 13.69 13.32
N ALA A 292 -14.91 14.19 14.54
CA ALA A 292 -15.25 15.57 14.93
C ALA A 292 -14.51 16.67 14.15
N ARG A 293 -13.46 16.32 13.40
CA ARG A 293 -12.65 17.22 12.55
C ARG A 293 -12.70 16.79 11.08
N LEU A 294 -13.75 16.09 10.67
CA LEU A 294 -13.91 15.63 9.29
C LEU A 294 -13.86 16.80 8.30
N SER A 295 -14.54 17.91 8.58
CA SER A 295 -14.52 19.12 7.74
C SER A 295 -13.10 19.69 7.55
N GLN A 296 -12.27 19.71 8.61
CA GLN A 296 -10.88 20.16 8.51
C GLN A 296 -10.03 19.22 7.66
N THR A 297 -10.29 17.91 7.76
CA THR A 297 -9.58 16.93 6.94
C THR A 297 -9.99 17.04 5.48
N LEU A 298 -11.28 17.20 5.20
CA LEU A 298 -11.79 17.40 3.85
C LEU A 298 -11.25 18.70 3.23
N ALA A 299 -11.02 19.75 4.03
CA ALA A 299 -10.37 20.97 3.56
C ALA A 299 -8.95 20.73 3.00
N LEU A 300 -8.21 19.73 3.52
CA LEU A 300 -6.89 19.33 2.98
C LEU A 300 -6.97 18.81 1.54
N VAL A 301 -8.15 18.35 1.12
CA VAL A 301 -8.44 17.94 -0.26
C VAL A 301 -9.07 19.10 -1.02
N TRP A 302 -10.12 19.71 -0.44
CA TRP A 302 -11.00 20.64 -1.14
C TRP A 302 -10.31 21.94 -1.53
N GLU A 303 -9.59 22.55 -0.60
CA GLU A 303 -8.99 23.86 -0.80
C GLU A 303 -7.94 23.85 -1.92
N PRO A 304 -6.95 22.95 -1.93
CA PRO A 304 -5.98 22.92 -3.02
C PRO A 304 -6.60 22.48 -4.35
N TRP A 305 -7.56 21.55 -4.35
CA TRP A 305 -8.24 21.11 -5.57
C TRP A 305 -9.02 22.25 -6.25
N ARG A 306 -9.77 23.04 -5.47
CA ARG A 306 -10.45 24.24 -5.98
C ARG A 306 -9.47 25.30 -6.47
N ARG A 307 -8.32 25.46 -5.80
CA ARG A 307 -7.31 26.47 -6.18
C ARG A 307 -6.68 26.21 -7.52
N ILE A 308 -6.51 24.94 -7.91
CA ILE A 308 -6.04 24.57 -9.25
C ILE A 308 -7.16 24.57 -10.30
N GLY A 309 -8.35 25.07 -9.95
CA GLY A 309 -9.48 25.24 -10.87
C GLY A 309 -10.40 24.02 -11.02
N MET A 310 -10.19 22.96 -10.24
CA MET A 310 -10.99 21.73 -10.34
C MET A 310 -12.32 21.84 -9.58
N SER A 311 -13.35 21.18 -10.11
CA SER A 311 -14.75 21.28 -9.63
C SER A 311 -15.06 20.35 -8.47
N ARG A 312 -16.20 20.57 -7.75
CA ARG A 312 -16.59 19.62 -6.71
C ARG A 312 -16.91 18.22 -7.19
N ALA A 313 -17.66 18.16 -8.27
CA ALA A 313 -18.00 16.92 -8.92
C ALA A 313 -16.76 16.08 -9.32
N SER A 314 -15.63 16.73 -9.67
CA SER A 314 -14.40 16.00 -10.03
C SER A 314 -13.70 15.38 -8.81
N ALA A 315 -13.63 16.08 -7.67
CA ALA A 315 -13.01 15.50 -6.46
C ALA A 315 -13.90 14.43 -5.81
N ALA A 316 -15.21 14.48 -6.02
CA ALA A 316 -16.12 13.39 -5.64
C ALA A 316 -15.81 12.07 -6.38
N GLN A 317 -14.99 12.10 -7.44
CA GLN A 317 -14.52 10.93 -8.19
C GLN A 317 -13.41 10.15 -7.50
N PHE A 318 -12.78 10.72 -6.47
CA PHE A 318 -11.73 10.01 -5.74
C PHE A 318 -12.27 8.79 -5.01
N GLY A 319 -11.53 7.67 -5.12
CA GLY A 319 -11.68 6.57 -4.19
C GLY A 319 -11.18 6.99 -2.80
N VAL A 320 -11.80 6.47 -1.75
CA VAL A 320 -11.44 6.80 -0.36
C VAL A 320 -10.84 5.57 0.30
N LEU A 321 -9.63 5.72 0.82
CA LEU A 321 -8.93 4.69 1.58
C LEU A 321 -8.64 5.19 2.99
N THR A 322 -9.08 4.47 4.02
CA THR A 322 -8.74 4.75 5.43
C THR A 322 -8.07 3.54 6.06
N GLY A 323 -7.70 3.61 7.35
CA GLY A 323 -7.16 2.48 8.08
C GLY A 323 -5.73 2.72 8.59
N LEU A 324 -5.26 1.82 9.44
CA LEU A 324 -3.89 1.88 9.96
C LEU A 324 -2.89 1.77 8.81
N ALA A 325 -1.79 2.51 8.92
CA ALA A 325 -0.75 2.47 7.90
C ALA A 325 0.03 1.16 8.00
N GLU A 326 0.23 0.52 6.84
CA GLU A 326 1.17 -0.58 6.71
C GLU A 326 2.56 -0.02 7.02
N PRO A 327 3.33 -0.66 7.92
CA PRO A 327 4.68 -0.23 8.22
C PRO A 327 5.56 -0.43 6.98
N ALA A 328 6.62 0.38 6.83
CA ALA A 328 7.54 0.26 5.70
C ALA A 328 8.33 -1.06 5.70
N SER A 329 8.32 -1.81 6.80
CA SER A 329 8.85 -3.15 7.01
C SER A 329 7.99 -3.84 8.08
N ALA A 330 8.24 -5.12 8.42
CA ALA A 330 7.64 -5.70 9.63
C ALA A 330 7.94 -4.82 10.85
N GLY A 331 6.91 -4.21 11.43
CA GLY A 331 7.10 -3.11 12.37
C GLY A 331 5.93 -2.91 13.31
N LEU A 332 6.14 -2.08 14.33
CA LEU A 332 5.08 -1.70 15.27
C LEU A 332 4.06 -0.82 14.58
N LEU A 333 2.78 -1.13 14.79
CA LEU A 333 1.67 -0.26 14.46
C LEU A 333 1.63 0.94 15.42
N PRO A 334 0.88 2.00 15.07
CA PRO A 334 0.66 3.13 15.97
C PRO A 334 0.22 2.71 17.37
N ALA A 335 0.60 3.48 18.39
CA ALA A 335 0.35 3.13 19.80
C ALA A 335 -1.15 2.92 20.15
N GLY A 336 -2.06 3.56 19.42
CA GLY A 336 -3.51 3.39 19.57
C GLY A 336 -4.12 2.33 18.65
N ALA A 337 -3.31 1.44 18.05
CA ALA A 337 -3.84 0.36 17.23
C ALA A 337 -4.57 -0.66 18.11
N ASP A 338 -5.88 -0.81 17.89
CA ASP A 338 -6.73 -1.86 18.47
C ASP A 338 -7.93 -2.13 17.54
N THR A 339 -8.74 -3.14 17.87
CA THR A 339 -9.91 -3.50 17.05
C THR A 339 -10.97 -2.39 17.01
N GLY A 340 -11.11 -1.59 18.08
CA GLY A 340 -12.04 -0.45 18.12
C GLY A 340 -11.65 0.68 17.17
N THR A 341 -10.37 0.98 17.10
CA THR A 341 -9.77 1.95 16.18
C THR A 341 -9.88 1.47 14.74
N CYS A 342 -9.65 0.19 14.47
CA CYS A 342 -9.84 -0.39 13.13
C CYS A 342 -11.30 -0.22 12.65
N ARG A 343 -12.29 -0.58 13.49
CA ARG A 343 -13.72 -0.38 13.18
C ARG A 343 -14.06 1.08 12.92
N SER A 344 -13.59 1.98 13.79
CA SER A 344 -13.81 3.43 13.66
C SER A 344 -13.27 3.98 12.34
N LEU A 345 -12.13 3.45 11.85
CA LEU A 345 -11.56 3.84 10.58
C LEU A 345 -12.34 3.30 9.38
N MET A 346 -12.87 2.07 9.46
CA MET A 346 -13.75 1.51 8.42
C MET A 346 -15.00 2.38 8.26
N GLU A 347 -15.63 2.70 9.37
CA GLU A 347 -16.76 3.61 9.48
C GLU A 347 -16.46 5.01 8.89
N ALA A 348 -15.27 5.56 9.17
CA ALA A 348 -14.86 6.87 8.64
C ALA A 348 -14.70 6.90 7.11
N ALA A 349 -14.39 5.77 6.44
CA ALA A 349 -14.24 5.74 4.99
C ALA A 349 -15.54 6.12 4.29
N THR A 350 -16.66 5.57 4.76
CA THR A 350 -18.00 5.85 4.25
C THR A 350 -18.42 7.28 4.52
N ASP A 351 -18.14 7.82 5.71
CA ASP A 351 -18.45 9.22 6.03
C ASP A 351 -17.69 10.20 5.14
N ILE A 352 -16.38 9.98 4.96
CA ILE A 352 -15.54 10.82 4.09
C ILE A 352 -16.08 10.82 2.68
N HIS A 353 -16.43 9.64 2.16
CA HIS A 353 -16.96 9.49 0.81
C HIS A 353 -18.28 10.20 0.62
N ASN A 354 -19.21 10.06 1.56
CA ASN A 354 -20.49 10.75 1.51
C ASN A 354 -20.30 12.28 1.58
N ALA A 355 -19.43 12.75 2.48
CA ALA A 355 -19.12 14.16 2.62
C ALA A 355 -18.37 14.76 1.41
N LEU A 356 -17.62 13.95 0.65
CA LEU A 356 -17.03 14.37 -0.64
C LEU A 356 -18.07 14.49 -1.76
N LYS A 357 -19.21 13.78 -1.65
CA LYS A 357 -20.31 13.80 -2.62
C LYS A 357 -21.37 14.86 -2.35
N GLU A 358 -21.53 15.30 -1.11
CA GLU A 358 -22.50 16.34 -0.76
C GLU A 358 -22.17 17.65 -1.51
N GLU A 359 -23.06 18.04 -2.42
CA GLU A 359 -23.06 19.37 -3.03
C GLU A 359 -23.68 20.34 -2.01
N GLU A 360 -22.95 21.40 -1.63
CA GLU A 360 -23.50 22.50 -0.82
C GLU A 360 -24.51 23.33 -1.61
#